data_AF-A0A8J6KWS6-F1
#
_entry.id   AF-A0A8J6KWS6-F1
#
_cell.length_a   1.000
_cell.length_b   1.000
_cell.length_c   1.000
_cell.angle_alpha   90.00
_cell.angle_beta   90.00
_cell.angle_gamma   90.00
#
_symmetry.space_group_name_H-M   'P 1'
#
loop_
_entity.id
_entity.type
_entity.pdbx_description
1 polymer ?
#
loop_
_entity_poly.entity_id
_entity_poly.type
_entity_poly.pdbx_seq_one_letter_code
_entity_poly.pdbx_strand_id
1 'polypeptide(L)'
;MLIVALENPVQQLHWLEPCWHGCSLISFPLKPPQDTAVGIQMQVDYLQRQFWAAMKQDLDCFLIDNNGFILISQRPQEMGRFLGEVDGALMAQLLSMGVFSRVTMYDYQAMCEPPDHRHSAAQALISSFTCQSPRLCSASCRFLLQWSTWGSWQDKGSEAHKHKKQDLLHPCDTEYPVFVHQTSIQEANGIIECEACQKTFVMQQIPSSNLLLLVTDLTCDCSAYSPILQEATEVKYILHIPQGRGGG
;
A
#
# COMPACT_ATOMS: atom_id res chain seq x y z
N MET A 1 8.77 -14.57 3.81
CA MET A 1 9.62 -15.34 4.75
C MET A 1 9.17 -14.93 6.15
N LEU A 2 8.44 -15.79 6.85
CA LEU A 2 7.93 -15.49 8.18
C LEU A 2 8.97 -15.96 9.19
N ILE A 3 9.64 -15.04 9.87
CA ILE A 3 10.65 -15.36 10.88
C ILE A 3 9.94 -15.33 12.24
N VAL A 4 9.60 -16.50 12.78
CA VAL A 4 9.09 -16.63 14.15
C VAL A 4 10.27 -16.97 15.06
N ALA A 5 10.67 -16.03 15.91
CA ALA A 5 11.72 -16.23 16.90
C ALA A 5 11.12 -16.83 18.19
N LEU A 6 11.13 -18.16 18.30
CA LEU A 6 10.68 -18.85 19.51
C LEU A 6 11.74 -18.75 20.62
N GLU A 7 11.57 -17.83 21.57
CA GLU A 7 12.29 -17.85 22.85
C GLU A 7 11.51 -18.66 23.91
N ASN A 8 12.18 -19.72 24.40
CA ASN A 8 11.98 -20.55 25.61
C ASN A 8 10.66 -21.37 25.82
N PRO A 9 10.73 -22.71 25.98
CA PRO A 9 9.53 -23.58 26.02
C PRO A 9 9.08 -24.10 27.41
N VAL A 10 9.52 -23.58 28.55
CA VAL A 10 9.35 -24.31 29.84
C VAL A 10 8.27 -23.77 30.79
N GLN A 11 7.65 -22.62 30.56
CA GLN A 11 6.63 -22.10 31.49
C GLN A 11 5.41 -21.51 30.77
N GLN A 12 4.45 -22.36 30.39
CA GLN A 12 2.99 -22.10 30.44
C GLN A 12 2.23 -23.18 29.65
N LEU A 13 2.16 -24.39 30.19
CA LEU A 13 1.17 -25.39 29.82
C LEU A 13 0.13 -25.46 30.94
N HIS A 14 -0.89 -24.60 30.89
CA HIS A 14 -2.09 -24.82 31.71
C HIS A 14 -3.42 -24.21 31.19
N TRP A 15 -3.49 -23.65 29.98
CA TRP A 15 -4.72 -22.94 29.54
C TRP A 15 -5.20 -23.17 28.09
N LEU A 16 -4.78 -24.23 27.40
CA LEU A 16 -5.29 -24.57 26.05
C LEU A 16 -5.56 -26.07 25.91
N GLU A 17 -6.60 -26.57 26.56
CA GLU A 17 -6.98 -28.00 26.53
C GLU A 17 -7.88 -28.50 25.36
N PRO A 18 -8.37 -27.74 24.35
CA PRO A 18 -9.11 -28.38 23.25
C PRO A 18 -8.30 -28.70 21.97
N CYS A 19 -7.04 -28.28 21.80
CA CYS A 19 -6.37 -28.35 20.48
C CYS A 19 -5.25 -29.40 20.31
N TRP A 20 -4.99 -30.28 21.29
CA TRP A 20 -3.74 -31.07 21.33
C TRP A 20 -3.84 -32.59 21.13
N HIS A 21 -4.99 -33.15 20.71
CA HIS A 21 -5.03 -34.57 20.34
C HIS A 21 -4.61 -34.78 18.87
N GLY A 22 -3.32 -34.62 18.57
CA GLY A 22 -2.80 -35.03 17.25
C GLY A 22 -1.40 -34.59 16.85
N CYS A 23 -0.73 -33.67 17.55
CA CYS A 23 0.61 -33.24 17.16
C CYS A 23 1.70 -34.05 17.90
N SER A 24 2.40 -34.92 17.17
CA SER A 24 3.70 -35.45 17.61
C SER A 24 4.69 -34.29 17.76
N LEU A 25 5.23 -34.12 18.96
CA LEU A 25 6.33 -33.18 19.24
C LEU A 25 7.61 -33.65 18.55
N ILE A 26 7.99 -33.03 17.44
CA ILE A 26 9.34 -33.15 16.89
C ILE A 26 10.20 -32.09 17.58
N SER A 27 11.05 -32.52 18.51
CA SER A 27 12.05 -31.66 19.15
C SER A 27 13.28 -31.54 18.25
N PHE A 28 13.56 -30.36 17.71
CA PHE A 28 14.83 -30.06 17.05
C PHE A 28 15.76 -29.35 18.03
N PRO A 29 16.96 -29.90 18.35
CA PRO A 29 17.94 -29.22 19.16
C PRO A 29 18.78 -28.34 18.24
N LEU A 30 18.30 -27.15 17.91
CA LEU A 30 19.12 -26.15 17.23
C LEU A 30 19.08 -24.87 18.05
N LYS A 31 20.08 -24.71 18.93
CA LYS A 31 20.51 -23.37 19.35
C LYS A 31 21.58 -22.94 18.35
N PRO A 32 21.24 -22.18 17.30
CA PRO A 32 22.22 -21.69 16.35
C PRO A 32 23.19 -20.71 17.03
N PRO A 33 24.42 -20.56 16.50
CA PRO A 33 25.31 -19.48 16.93
C PRO A 33 24.64 -18.11 16.70
N GLN A 34 24.99 -17.12 17.52
CA GLN A 34 24.37 -15.78 17.56
C GLN A 34 24.39 -15.02 16.21
N ASP A 35 25.19 -15.47 15.25
CA ASP A 35 25.33 -14.85 13.92
C ASP A 35 24.72 -15.67 12.77
N THR A 36 23.90 -16.68 13.07
CA THR A 36 23.23 -17.50 12.05
C THR A 36 21.72 -17.35 12.12
N ALA A 37 21.12 -16.83 11.05
CA ALA A 37 19.67 -16.81 10.89
C ALA A 37 19.20 -18.17 10.34
N VAL A 38 18.28 -18.81 11.05
CA VAL A 38 17.54 -19.98 10.56
C VAL A 38 16.14 -19.50 10.18
N GLY A 39 15.74 -19.70 8.94
CA GLY A 39 14.41 -19.35 8.44
C GLY A 39 13.64 -20.57 7.95
N ILE A 40 12.34 -20.57 8.17
CA ILE A 40 11.43 -21.57 7.62
C ILE A 40 10.48 -20.85 6.65
N GLN A 41 10.28 -21.42 5.46
CA GLN A 41 9.22 -20.99 4.57
C GLN A 41 8.01 -21.89 4.80
N MET A 42 6.99 -21.35 5.45
CA MET A 42 5.73 -22.06 5.66
C MET A 42 4.88 -21.99 4.38
N GLN A 43 4.20 -23.10 4.07
CA GLN A 43 3.22 -23.14 2.98
C GLN A 43 1.91 -22.51 3.45
N VAL A 44 1.46 -21.47 2.76
CA VAL A 44 0.26 -20.69 3.11
C VAL A 44 -0.97 -21.60 3.20
N ASP A 45 -1.16 -22.50 2.24
CA ASP A 45 -2.32 -23.42 2.21
C ASP A 45 -2.44 -24.27 3.48
N TYR A 46 -1.31 -24.69 4.06
CA TYR A 46 -1.31 -25.50 5.29
C TYR A 46 -1.75 -24.66 6.49
N LEU A 47 -1.18 -23.47 6.63
CA LEU A 47 -1.48 -22.52 7.70
C LEU A 47 -2.96 -22.11 7.64
N GLN A 48 -3.45 -21.83 6.43
CA GLN A 48 -4.85 -21.52 6.17
C GLN A 48 -5.76 -22.68 6.59
N ARG A 49 -5.48 -23.93 6.21
CA ARG A 49 -6.32 -25.07 6.61
C ARG A 49 -6.45 -25.21 8.13
N GLN A 50 -5.35 -25.06 8.86
CA GLN A 50 -5.36 -25.12 10.32
C GLN A 50 -6.13 -23.95 10.93
N PHE A 51 -5.92 -22.74 10.39
CA PHE A 51 -6.59 -21.54 10.86
C PHE A 51 -8.11 -21.63 10.63
N TRP A 52 -8.58 -21.98 9.42
CA TRP A 52 -10.01 -22.09 9.11
C TRP A 52 -10.73 -23.17 9.92
N ALA A 53 -10.03 -24.25 10.30
CA ALA A 53 -10.63 -25.31 11.13
C ALA A 53 -11.06 -24.82 12.53
N ALA A 54 -10.40 -23.76 13.03
CA ALA A 54 -10.71 -23.15 14.32
C ALA A 54 -11.66 -21.95 14.23
N MET A 55 -12.01 -21.50 13.03
CA MET A 55 -12.72 -20.25 12.80
C MET A 55 -14.24 -20.44 12.72
N LYS A 56 -14.98 -19.53 13.39
CA LYS A 56 -16.44 -19.43 13.25
C LYS A 56 -16.81 -18.64 11.99
N GLN A 57 -17.90 -19.01 11.34
CA GLN A 57 -18.34 -18.40 10.08
C GLN A 57 -18.79 -16.93 10.20
N ASP A 58 -19.08 -16.44 11.41
CA ASP A 58 -19.63 -15.10 11.65
C ASP A 58 -18.55 -14.06 12.03
N LEU A 59 -17.26 -14.40 11.94
CA LEU A 59 -16.15 -13.54 12.37
C LEU A 59 -15.11 -13.38 11.27
N ASP A 60 -14.50 -12.20 11.19
CA ASP A 60 -13.40 -11.89 10.28
C ASP A 60 -12.05 -12.05 10.98
N CYS A 61 -11.34 -13.09 10.54
CA CYS A 61 -10.02 -13.62 10.91
C CYS A 61 -8.80 -12.97 10.25
N PHE A 62 -8.04 -12.09 10.91
CA PHE A 62 -6.76 -11.62 10.40
C PHE A 62 -5.58 -12.11 11.24
N LEU A 63 -4.57 -12.66 10.58
CA LEU A 63 -3.21 -12.74 11.14
C LEU A 63 -2.38 -11.65 10.48
N ILE A 64 -1.89 -10.70 11.28
CA ILE A 64 -1.10 -9.56 10.80
C ILE A 64 0.29 -9.55 11.43
N ASP A 65 1.25 -8.89 10.78
CA ASP A 65 2.54 -8.59 11.39
C ASP A 65 2.49 -7.32 12.28
N ASN A 66 3.59 -7.03 12.95
CA ASN A 66 3.76 -5.83 13.78
C ASN A 66 3.77 -4.52 12.97
N ASN A 67 3.74 -4.59 11.64
CA ASN A 67 3.66 -3.44 10.74
C ASN A 67 2.24 -3.27 10.16
N GLY A 68 1.31 -4.15 10.52
CA GLY A 68 -0.08 -4.10 10.09
C GLY A 68 -0.33 -4.69 8.70
N PHE A 69 0.58 -5.50 8.16
CA PHE A 69 0.34 -6.24 6.92
C PHE A 69 -0.35 -7.57 7.19
N ILE A 70 -1.35 -7.88 6.35
CA ILE A 70 -2.16 -9.09 6.48
C ILE A 70 -1.41 -10.28 5.89
N LEU A 71 -1.15 -11.29 6.72
CA LEU A 71 -0.48 -12.53 6.33
C LEU A 71 -1.50 -13.65 6.04
N ILE A 72 -2.57 -13.69 6.82
CA ILE A 72 -3.71 -14.59 6.62
C ILE A 72 -4.99 -13.78 6.75
N SER A 73 -5.90 -13.98 5.79
CA SER A 73 -7.30 -13.56 5.87
C SER A 73 -8.18 -14.66 5.26
N GLN A 74 -9.46 -14.68 5.63
CA GLN A 74 -10.48 -15.48 4.95
C GLN A 74 -10.57 -15.17 3.45
N ARG A 75 -10.29 -13.93 3.06
CA ARG A 75 -10.37 -13.42 1.69
C ARG A 75 -8.95 -13.28 1.10
N PRO A 76 -8.57 -14.10 0.09
CA PRO A 76 -7.21 -14.12 -0.44
C PRO A 76 -6.72 -12.77 -1.00
N GLN A 77 -7.62 -11.94 -1.51
CA GLN A 77 -7.32 -10.61 -2.07
C GLN A 77 -6.84 -9.59 -1.03
N GLU A 78 -6.93 -9.90 0.25
CA GLU A 78 -6.46 -9.04 1.34
C GLU A 78 -5.05 -9.39 1.80
N MET A 79 -4.57 -10.59 1.50
CA MET A 79 -3.23 -11.02 1.90
C MET A 79 -2.16 -10.15 1.22
N GLY A 80 -1.18 -9.72 2.01
CA GLY A 80 -0.11 -8.82 1.61
C GLY A 80 -0.50 -7.34 1.57
N ARG A 81 -1.77 -7.00 1.77
CA ARG A 81 -2.23 -5.60 1.86
C ARG A 81 -2.08 -5.08 3.28
N PHE A 82 -2.00 -3.76 3.39
CA PHE A 82 -1.98 -3.09 4.67
C PHE A 82 -3.38 -3.11 5.28
N LEU A 83 -3.49 -3.41 6.58
CA LEU A 83 -4.78 -3.52 7.27
C LEU A 83 -5.56 -2.21 7.19
N GLY A 84 -4.93 -1.05 7.26
CA GLY A 84 -5.62 0.24 7.11
C GLY A 84 -6.20 0.50 5.72
N GLU A 85 -5.69 -0.18 4.69
CA GLU A 85 -6.24 -0.13 3.33
C GLU A 85 -7.48 -1.02 3.19
N VAL A 86 -7.52 -2.12 3.95
CA VAL A 86 -8.62 -3.10 3.93
C VAL A 86 -9.74 -2.72 4.89
N ASP A 87 -9.40 -2.34 6.13
CA ASP A 87 -10.33 -1.91 7.17
C ASP A 87 -9.78 -0.65 7.87
N GLY A 88 -10.07 0.51 7.27
CA GLY A 88 -9.65 1.82 7.79
C GLY A 88 -10.26 2.16 9.15
N ALA A 89 -11.48 1.69 9.44
CA ALA A 89 -12.15 1.93 10.71
C ALA A 89 -11.42 1.22 11.87
N LEU A 90 -11.06 -0.05 11.64
CA LEU A 90 -10.31 -0.85 12.60
C LEU A 90 -8.91 -0.28 12.83
N MET A 91 -8.19 0.07 11.78
CA MET A 91 -6.86 0.69 11.93
C MET A 91 -6.94 2.04 12.64
N ALA A 92 -7.94 2.88 12.35
CA ALA A 92 -8.15 4.15 13.05
C ALA A 92 -8.36 3.94 14.56
N GLN A 93 -9.15 2.92 14.92
CA GLN A 93 -9.39 2.58 16.32
C GLN A 93 -8.14 2.01 17.02
N LEU A 94 -7.35 1.18 16.34
CA LEU A 94 -6.09 0.68 16.88
C LEU A 94 -5.08 1.82 17.10
N LEU A 95 -5.08 2.85 16.25
CA LEU A 95 -4.28 4.05 16.42
C LEU A 95 -4.78 4.91 17.59
N SER A 96 -6.09 5.10 17.73
CA SER A 96 -6.67 5.89 18.82
C SER A 96 -6.40 5.28 20.19
N MET A 97 -6.35 3.95 20.26
CA MET A 97 -6.01 3.19 21.47
C MET A 97 -4.50 3.12 21.75
N GLY A 98 -3.65 3.62 20.84
CA GLY A 98 -2.20 3.52 20.97
C GLY A 98 -1.65 2.11 20.75
N VAL A 99 -2.46 1.18 20.26
CA VAL A 99 -2.01 -0.19 19.91
C VAL A 99 -1.02 -0.14 18.75
N PHE A 100 -1.29 0.75 17.79
CA PHE A 100 -0.37 1.09 16.72
C PHE A 100 0.10 2.54 16.88
N SER A 101 1.30 2.80 16.39
CA SER A 101 1.88 4.14 16.25
C SER A 101 2.05 4.47 14.78
N ARG A 102 1.75 5.72 14.40
CA ARG A 102 2.08 6.27 13.09
C ARG A 102 3.44 6.96 13.17
N VAL A 103 4.39 6.49 12.39
CA VAL A 103 5.75 7.06 12.27
C VAL A 103 5.92 7.58 10.85
N THR A 104 6.43 8.79 10.68
CA THR A 104 6.75 9.31 9.35
C THR A 104 8.16 8.87 8.98
N MET A 105 8.30 8.22 7.82
CA MET A 105 9.58 7.86 7.23
C MET A 105 9.92 8.85 6.11
N TYR A 106 11.21 9.15 5.97
CA TYR A 106 11.74 10.04 4.94
C TYR A 106 12.66 9.27 4.01
N ASP A 107 12.42 9.39 2.71
CA ASP A 107 13.30 8.89 1.65
C ASP A 107 13.92 10.07 0.89
N TYR A 108 15.19 10.30 1.15
CA TYR A 108 16.00 11.36 0.53
C TYR A 108 16.63 10.94 -0.82
N GLN A 109 16.29 9.74 -1.31
CA GLN A 109 16.83 9.16 -2.54
C GLN A 109 15.72 8.82 -3.53
N ALA A 110 14.52 9.36 -3.34
CA ALA A 110 13.38 9.13 -4.20
C ALA A 110 13.52 9.86 -5.55
N MET A 111 12.75 9.39 -6.54
CA MET A 111 12.67 9.99 -7.87
C MET A 111 11.21 10.36 -8.14
N CYS A 112 10.92 11.66 -8.22
CA CYS A 112 9.56 12.18 -8.38
C CYS A 112 9.26 12.54 -9.83
N GLU A 113 8.00 12.41 -10.20
CA GLU A 113 7.51 12.99 -11.44
C GLU A 113 7.49 14.52 -11.31
N PRO A 114 7.98 15.25 -12.33
CA PRO A 114 7.92 16.70 -12.32
C PRO A 114 6.45 17.14 -12.36
N PRO A 115 6.07 18.21 -11.65
CA PRO A 115 4.70 18.71 -11.67
C PRO A 115 4.28 18.98 -13.12
N ASP A 116 3.07 18.53 -13.46
CA ASP A 116 2.53 18.51 -14.82
C ASP A 116 2.23 19.96 -15.29
N HIS A 117 3.27 20.71 -15.67
CA HIS A 117 3.13 22.01 -16.33
C HIS A 117 2.65 21.79 -17.76
N ARG A 118 1.36 21.46 -17.91
CA ARG A 118 0.67 21.43 -19.19
C ARG A 118 0.48 22.86 -19.72
N HIS A 119 1.54 23.49 -20.20
CA HIS A 119 1.40 24.55 -21.18
C HIS A 119 1.10 23.88 -22.53
N SER A 120 -0.20 23.70 -22.80
CA SER A 120 -0.65 23.18 -24.09
C SER A 120 -0.33 24.21 -25.18
N ALA A 121 0.82 24.03 -25.86
CA ALA A 121 1.20 24.84 -27.03
C ALA A 121 0.20 24.71 -28.19
N ALA A 122 -0.72 23.74 -28.12
CA ALA A 122 -1.78 23.54 -29.11
C ALA A 122 -2.89 24.61 -29.09
N GLN A 123 -3.00 25.42 -28.02
CA GLN A 123 -3.97 26.52 -27.98
C GLN A 123 -3.52 27.77 -28.75
N ALA A 124 -2.24 27.89 -29.14
CA ALA A 124 -1.73 29.05 -29.87
C ALA A 124 -2.01 29.04 -31.38
N LEU A 125 -2.57 27.95 -31.93
CA LEU A 125 -2.82 27.82 -33.38
C LEU A 125 -4.30 27.89 -33.79
N ILE A 126 -5.22 28.21 -32.87
CA ILE A 126 -6.66 28.29 -33.18
C ILE A 126 -7.19 29.75 -33.23
N SER A 127 -6.33 30.77 -33.10
CA SER A 127 -6.75 32.15 -33.35
C SER A 127 -6.06 32.74 -34.58
N SER A 128 -6.49 32.33 -35.78
CA SER A 128 -6.48 33.14 -37.01
C SER A 128 -7.09 32.38 -38.19
N PHE A 129 -8.34 31.91 -38.05
CA PHE A 129 -9.13 31.50 -39.22
C PHE A 129 -10.51 32.13 -39.20
N THR A 130 -10.56 33.46 -39.20
CA THR A 130 -11.74 34.13 -39.74
C THR A 130 -11.67 34.05 -41.27
N CYS A 131 -12.17 32.95 -41.84
CA CYS A 131 -12.43 32.83 -43.29
C CYS A 131 -13.59 33.81 -43.63
N GLN A 132 -13.29 35.09 -43.84
CA GLN A 132 -14.29 36.11 -44.18
C GLN A 132 -14.71 36.09 -45.66
N SER A 133 -14.34 35.07 -46.44
CA SER A 133 -14.95 34.89 -47.75
C SER A 133 -15.05 33.41 -48.16
N PRO A 134 -16.24 32.92 -48.56
CA PRO A 134 -16.46 31.52 -48.92
C PRO A 134 -15.79 31.11 -50.24
N ARG A 135 -15.15 32.03 -50.96
CA ARG A 135 -14.51 31.75 -52.25
C ARG A 135 -13.03 31.39 -52.17
N LEU A 136 -12.35 31.66 -51.05
CA LEU A 136 -10.94 31.27 -50.87
C LEU A 136 -10.76 29.91 -50.17
N CYS A 137 -11.70 29.53 -49.28
CA CYS A 137 -11.67 28.24 -48.59
C CYS A 137 -11.86 27.04 -49.56
N SER A 138 -12.48 27.22 -50.75
CA SER A 138 -12.66 26.14 -51.74
C SER A 138 -11.47 25.94 -52.69
N ALA A 139 -10.55 26.91 -52.78
CA ALA A 139 -9.35 26.81 -53.60
C ALA A 139 -8.22 26.09 -52.85
N SER A 140 -8.04 26.39 -51.56
CA SER A 140 -7.05 25.76 -50.69
C SER A 140 -7.36 24.30 -50.37
N CYS A 141 -8.63 23.93 -50.15
CA CYS A 141 -9.02 22.53 -49.98
C CYS A 141 -8.79 21.67 -51.24
N ARG A 142 -8.92 22.24 -52.44
CA ARG A 142 -8.67 21.51 -53.70
C ARG A 142 -7.17 21.26 -53.93
N PHE A 143 -6.30 22.13 -53.44
CA PHE A 143 -4.86 21.92 -53.52
C PHE A 143 -4.39 20.77 -52.62
N LEU A 144 -4.97 20.62 -51.42
CA LEU A 144 -4.66 19.52 -50.50
C LEU A 144 -5.18 18.16 -50.98
N LEU A 145 -6.34 18.14 -51.66
CA LEU A 145 -6.89 16.93 -52.27
C LEU A 145 -6.05 16.45 -53.47
N GLN A 146 -5.52 17.36 -54.30
CA GLN A 146 -4.63 17.00 -55.41
C GLN A 146 -3.29 16.41 -54.93
N TRP A 147 -2.77 16.86 -53.77
CA TRP A 147 -1.51 16.35 -53.22
C TRP A 147 -1.65 14.97 -52.56
N SER A 148 -2.85 14.68 -52.03
CA SER A 148 -3.14 13.39 -51.37
C SER A 148 -3.14 12.19 -52.32
N THR A 149 -3.39 12.39 -53.62
CA THR A 149 -3.47 11.31 -54.60
C THR A 149 -2.14 10.97 -55.28
N TRP A 150 -1.08 11.78 -55.10
CA TRP A 150 0.26 11.49 -55.64
C TRP A 150 1.28 11.08 -54.56
N GLY A 151 0.95 11.19 -53.27
CA GLY A 151 1.83 10.82 -52.16
C GLY A 151 1.89 9.32 -51.80
N SER A 152 1.16 8.45 -52.50
CA SER A 152 1.08 7.01 -52.17
C SER A 152 2.28 6.17 -52.66
N TRP A 153 3.40 6.80 -53.03
CA TRP A 153 4.62 6.13 -53.50
C TRP A 153 5.85 6.72 -52.80
N GLN A 154 5.87 6.68 -51.48
CA GLN A 154 7.04 6.49 -50.61
C GLN A 154 6.65 6.85 -49.18
N ASP A 155 6.20 5.85 -48.43
CA ASP A 155 6.67 5.71 -47.07
C ASP A 155 6.61 4.23 -46.69
N LYS A 156 7.73 3.52 -46.85
CA LYS A 156 7.98 2.38 -45.97
C LYS A 156 8.27 3.02 -44.63
N GLY A 157 7.20 3.33 -43.90
CA GLY A 157 7.27 3.91 -42.57
C GLY A 157 8.16 3.01 -41.72
N SER A 158 9.38 3.49 -41.48
CA SER A 158 10.10 3.14 -40.28
C SER A 158 9.13 3.33 -39.13
N GLU A 159 8.97 2.27 -38.33
CA GLU A 159 8.44 2.33 -36.98
C GLU A 159 8.90 3.65 -36.36
N ALA A 160 8.02 4.66 -36.36
CA ALA A 160 8.26 5.86 -35.60
C ALA A 160 8.18 5.34 -34.18
N HIS A 161 9.35 5.03 -33.60
CA HIS A 161 9.52 4.95 -32.18
C HIS A 161 8.94 6.26 -31.67
N LYS A 162 7.67 6.20 -31.27
CA LYS A 162 7.03 7.17 -30.42
C LYS A 162 7.91 7.06 -29.18
N HIS A 163 8.97 7.87 -29.14
CA HIS A 163 9.73 8.12 -27.94
C HIS A 163 8.66 8.65 -27.01
N LYS A 164 8.08 7.72 -26.22
CA LYS A 164 7.36 8.03 -25.01
C LYS A 164 8.36 8.94 -24.31
N LYS A 165 8.07 10.24 -24.31
CA LYS A 165 8.85 11.25 -23.61
C LYS A 165 9.13 10.61 -22.28
N GLN A 166 10.38 10.22 -22.07
CA GLN A 166 10.78 9.55 -20.86
C GLN A 166 10.33 10.52 -19.77
N ASP A 167 9.35 10.12 -18.96
CA ASP A 167 8.87 10.99 -17.89
C ASP A 167 10.13 11.36 -17.11
N LEU A 168 10.48 12.64 -17.18
CA LEU A 168 11.76 13.18 -16.74
C LEU A 168 11.72 13.18 -15.22
N LEU A 169 11.91 12.00 -14.63
CA LEU A 169 12.00 11.85 -13.18
C LEU A 169 13.17 12.67 -12.66
N HIS A 170 12.96 13.32 -11.52
CA HIS A 170 13.98 14.12 -10.85
C HIS A 170 14.20 13.62 -9.43
N PRO A 171 15.42 13.73 -8.87
CA PRO A 171 15.66 13.44 -7.48
C PRO A 171 14.82 14.36 -6.60
N CYS A 172 14.16 13.78 -5.59
CA CYS A 172 13.30 14.48 -4.66
C CYS A 172 13.37 13.79 -3.29
N ASP A 173 12.92 14.51 -2.27
CA ASP A 173 12.72 13.94 -0.95
C ASP A 173 11.24 13.60 -0.80
N THR A 174 10.93 12.40 -0.33
CA THR A 174 9.56 11.98 -0.06
C THR A 174 9.38 11.59 1.39
N GLU A 175 8.18 11.83 1.93
CA GLU A 175 7.77 11.32 3.23
C GLU A 175 6.55 10.41 3.08
N TYR A 176 6.51 9.34 3.87
CA TYR A 176 5.39 8.40 3.90
C TYR A 176 5.15 7.90 5.33
N PRO A 177 3.89 7.69 5.73
CA PRO A 177 3.58 7.13 7.03
C PRO A 177 3.82 5.61 7.02
N VAL A 178 4.47 5.12 8.07
CA VAL A 178 4.54 3.69 8.41
C VAL A 178 3.87 3.45 9.75
N PHE A 179 3.38 2.23 9.95
CA PHE A 179 2.66 1.85 11.14
C PHE A 179 3.41 0.75 11.87
N VAL A 180 3.52 0.89 13.20
CA VAL A 180 4.23 -0.06 14.04
C VAL A 180 3.43 -0.33 15.31
N HIS A 181 3.24 -1.62 15.60
CA HIS A 181 2.59 -2.09 16.82
C HIS A 181 3.44 -1.79 18.06
N GLN A 182 2.80 -1.29 19.12
CA GLN A 182 3.43 -1.04 20.41
C GLN A 182 3.41 -2.31 21.28
N THR A 183 4.58 -2.93 21.47
CA THR A 183 4.74 -4.19 22.22
C THR A 183 4.38 -4.12 23.70
N SER A 184 4.17 -2.92 24.25
CA SER A 184 3.63 -2.73 25.60
C SER A 184 2.17 -3.16 25.73
N ILE A 185 1.44 -3.28 24.63
CA ILE A 185 0.02 -3.64 24.60
C ILE A 185 -0.14 -4.99 23.90
N GLN A 186 -0.18 -6.07 24.69
CA GLN A 186 -0.29 -7.44 24.14
C GLN A 186 -1.72 -7.81 23.73
N GLU A 187 -2.72 -7.18 24.35
CA GLU A 187 -4.13 -7.45 24.12
C GLU A 187 -4.89 -6.13 24.06
N ALA A 188 -5.83 -6.05 23.13
CA ALA A 188 -6.74 -4.92 23.01
C ALA A 188 -8.09 -5.39 22.50
N ASN A 189 -9.16 -4.83 23.04
CA ASN A 189 -10.50 -5.09 22.56
C ASN A 189 -11.30 -3.79 22.57
N GLY A 190 -12.32 -3.72 21.72
CA GLY A 190 -13.11 -2.51 21.63
C GLY A 190 -14.32 -2.65 20.73
N ILE A 191 -15.05 -1.54 20.65
CA ILE A 191 -16.23 -1.38 19.81
C ILE A 191 -15.97 -0.18 18.92
N ILE A 192 -16.17 -0.37 17.61
CA ILE A 192 -16.08 0.65 16.59
C ILE A 192 -17.50 1.08 16.29
N GLU A 193 -17.80 2.35 16.56
CA GLU A 193 -19.09 2.95 16.23
C GLU A 193 -19.10 3.33 14.75
N CYS A 194 -19.94 2.65 13.98
CA CYS A 194 -20.20 2.95 12.58
C CYS A 194 -21.58 3.61 12.48
N GLU A 195 -21.88 4.33 11.40
CA GLU A 195 -23.10 5.18 11.33
C GLU A 195 -24.40 4.40 11.58
N ALA A 196 -24.45 3.12 11.18
CA ALA A 196 -25.65 2.28 11.26
C ALA A 196 -25.55 1.09 12.23
N CYS A 197 -24.36 0.77 12.74
CA CYS A 197 -24.10 -0.43 13.54
C CYS A 197 -22.82 -0.29 14.37
N GLN A 198 -22.60 -1.24 15.29
CA GLN A 198 -21.39 -1.31 16.08
C GLN A 198 -20.61 -2.57 15.69
N LYS A 199 -19.31 -2.42 15.41
CA LYS A 199 -18.41 -3.53 15.08
C LYS A 199 -17.48 -3.78 16.25
N THR A 200 -17.52 -4.98 16.82
CA THR A 200 -16.60 -5.35 17.91
C THR A 200 -15.32 -5.94 17.35
N PHE A 201 -14.22 -5.76 18.07
CA PHE A 201 -12.95 -6.39 17.74
C PHE A 201 -12.17 -6.84 18.98
N VAL A 202 -11.33 -7.84 18.77
CA VAL A 202 -10.33 -8.32 19.72
C VAL A 202 -9.02 -8.51 18.98
N MET A 203 -7.95 -7.99 19.56
CA MET A 203 -6.56 -8.13 19.13
C MET A 203 -5.78 -8.82 20.23
N GLN A 204 -4.97 -9.82 19.85
CA GLN A 204 -4.04 -10.49 20.76
C GLN A 204 -2.71 -10.75 20.06
N GLN A 205 -1.60 -10.43 20.73
CA GLN A 205 -0.27 -10.77 20.28
C GLN A 205 0.00 -12.28 20.43
N ILE A 206 0.56 -12.90 19.39
CA ILE A 206 1.00 -14.29 19.47
C ILE A 206 2.32 -14.35 20.25
N PRO A 207 2.38 -15.10 21.36
CA PRO A 207 3.57 -15.21 22.19
C PRO A 207 4.81 -15.63 21.41
N SER A 208 5.95 -15.05 21.76
CA SER A 208 7.25 -15.32 21.11
C SER A 208 7.23 -15.12 19.59
N SER A 209 6.45 -14.14 19.12
CA SER A 209 6.48 -13.71 17.72
C SER A 209 6.14 -12.22 17.59
N ASN A 210 6.33 -11.69 16.39
CA ASN A 210 5.90 -10.35 16.00
C ASN A 210 4.50 -10.33 15.37
N LEU A 211 3.73 -11.42 15.49
CA LEU A 211 2.43 -11.60 14.87
C LEU A 211 1.30 -11.23 15.83
N LEU A 212 0.22 -10.70 15.27
CA LEU A 212 -0.99 -10.34 15.98
C LEU A 212 -2.18 -11.07 15.36
N LEU A 213 -3.01 -11.66 16.20
CA LEU A 213 -4.31 -12.21 15.82
C LEU A 213 -5.37 -11.13 16.05
N LEU A 214 -6.17 -10.85 15.03
CA LEU A 214 -7.22 -9.86 15.07
C LEU A 214 -8.53 -10.50 14.61
N VAL A 215 -9.54 -10.36 15.45
CA VAL A 215 -10.87 -10.96 15.28
C VAL A 215 -11.88 -9.82 15.27
N THR A 216 -12.71 -9.73 14.23
CA THR A 216 -13.77 -8.73 14.14
C THR A 216 -15.11 -9.34 13.78
N ASP A 217 -16.18 -8.62 14.09
CA ASP A 217 -17.54 -9.01 13.67
C ASP A 217 -17.74 -8.75 12.16
N LEU A 218 -18.31 -9.72 11.43
CA LEU A 218 -18.65 -9.61 10.01
C LEU A 218 -20.03 -8.98 9.75
N THR A 219 -20.85 -8.80 10.79
CA THR A 219 -22.25 -8.35 10.65
C THR A 219 -22.41 -6.86 10.37
N CYS A 220 -21.35 -6.06 10.54
CA CYS A 220 -21.35 -4.61 10.40
C CYS A 220 -20.30 -4.17 9.38
N ASP A 221 -20.75 -3.50 8.31
CA ASP A 221 -19.88 -2.92 7.29
C ASP A 221 -19.55 -1.46 7.64
N CYS A 222 -18.26 -1.19 7.84
CA CYS A 222 -17.73 0.13 8.21
C CYS A 222 -16.96 0.79 7.06
N SER A 223 -17.26 0.43 5.81
CA SER A 223 -16.63 0.99 4.60
C SER A 223 -16.81 2.52 4.41
N ALA A 224 -17.63 3.18 5.23
CA ALA A 224 -17.74 4.64 5.24
C ALA A 224 -16.46 5.33 5.76
N TYR A 225 -15.65 4.64 6.55
CA TYR A 225 -14.35 5.14 6.99
C TYR A 225 -13.37 5.17 5.81
N SER A 226 -12.67 6.29 5.65
CA SER A 226 -11.64 6.40 4.62
C SER A 226 -10.49 5.42 4.88
N PRO A 227 -9.98 4.73 3.84
CA PRO A 227 -8.80 3.89 3.98
C PRO A 227 -7.60 4.70 4.50
N ILE A 228 -6.81 4.08 5.38
CA ILE A 228 -5.53 4.63 5.85
C ILE A 228 -4.44 4.05 4.96
N LEU A 229 -3.82 4.91 4.14
CA LEU A 229 -2.85 4.51 3.13
C LEU A 229 -1.41 4.86 3.54
N GLN A 230 -0.45 4.14 2.99
CA GLN A 230 0.99 4.39 3.11
C GLN A 230 1.51 5.10 1.84
N GLU A 231 0.87 6.21 1.47
CA GLU A 231 1.23 6.97 0.26
C GLU A 231 2.44 7.88 0.51
N ALA A 232 3.37 7.89 -0.44
CA ALA A 232 4.53 8.77 -0.44
C ALA A 232 4.17 10.14 -1.01
N THR A 233 4.62 11.20 -0.34
CA THR A 233 4.39 12.59 -0.72
C THR A 233 5.71 13.33 -0.83
N GLU A 234 5.86 14.17 -1.86
CA GLU A 234 7.06 14.98 -2.04
C GLU A 234 7.14 16.08 -0.97
N VAL A 235 8.27 16.16 -0.27
CA VAL A 235 8.54 17.17 0.75
C VAL A 235 8.96 18.48 0.09
N LYS A 236 8.21 19.56 0.38
CA LYS A 236 8.53 20.90 -0.13
C LYS A 236 9.18 21.76 0.94
N TYR A 237 10.46 22.07 0.74
CA TYR A 237 11.21 22.94 1.65
C TYR A 237 10.89 24.42 1.38
N ILE A 238 10.42 25.14 2.40
CA ILE A 238 10.33 26.60 2.36
C ILE A 238 11.72 27.16 2.64
N LEU A 239 12.51 27.39 1.59
CA LEU A 239 13.80 28.05 1.71
C LEU A 239 13.58 29.56 1.97
N HIS A 240 13.64 29.97 3.23
CA HIS A 240 13.83 31.38 3.59
C HIS A 240 15.29 31.75 3.37
N ILE A 241 15.67 32.12 2.15
CA ILE A 241 16.99 32.68 1.86
C ILE A 241 17.03 34.09 2.47
N PRO A 242 17.85 34.36 3.50
CA PRO A 242 18.07 35.72 3.95
C PRO A 242 18.84 36.44 2.84
N GLN A 243 18.27 37.49 2.27
CA GLN A 243 18.99 38.33 1.32
C GLN A 243 20.21 38.93 2.02
N GLY A 244 21.41 38.41 1.70
CA GLY A 244 22.67 38.96 2.16
C GLY A 244 22.79 40.41 1.72
N ARG A 245 22.91 41.30 2.70
CA ARG A 245 23.21 42.72 2.51
C ARG A 245 24.55 42.82 1.78
N GLY A 246 24.52 43.20 0.50
CA GLY A 246 25.72 43.52 -0.26
C GLY A 246 26.50 44.62 0.45
N GLY A 247 27.71 44.33 0.91
CA GLY A 247 28.66 45.32 1.36
C GLY A 247 29.17 46.10 0.16
N GLY A 248 28.89 47.40 0.15
CA GLY A 248 29.53 48.38 -0.73
C GLY A 248 30.87 48.85 -0.15
#